data_AF-A0A3N2RG40-F1
#
_entry.id   AF-A0A3N2RG40-F1
#
_cell.length_a   1.000
_cell.length_b   1.000
_cell.length_c   1.000
_cell.angle_alpha   90.00
_cell.angle_beta   90.00
_cell.angle_gamma   90.00
#
_symmetry.space_group_name_H-M   'P 1'
#
loop_
_entity.id
_entity.type
_entity.pdbx_description
1 polymer ?
#
loop_
_entity_poly.entity_id
_entity_poly.type
_entity_poly.pdbx_seq_one_letter_code
_entity_poly.pdbx_strand_id
1 'polypeptide(L)'
;GATALAWHYLPTQLPLAVLLSLLVGYIAWLATAYRMSFSRAIHLGPAQNEFELFCQPLLNARSQQCIGVEILLRWNNPRQGWISPDVFIPIAEEHHLIVPLTRYVMAETIRQRHV
;
A
#
# COMPACT_ATOMS: atom_id res chain seq x y z
N GLY A 1 -16.43 -23.03 -47.90
CA GLY A 1 -17.41 -22.75 -46.82
C GLY A 1 -16.71 -22.14 -45.64
N ALA A 2 -17.29 -21.10 -45.02
CA ALA A 2 -16.68 -20.36 -43.90
C ALA A 2 -16.20 -21.26 -42.74
N THR A 3 -16.84 -22.43 -42.57
CA THR A 3 -16.49 -23.44 -41.58
C THR A 3 -15.15 -24.16 -41.85
N ALA A 4 -14.77 -24.36 -43.12
CA ALA A 4 -13.52 -25.05 -43.46
C ALA A 4 -12.27 -24.19 -43.22
N LEU A 5 -12.40 -22.87 -43.34
CA LEU A 5 -11.33 -21.93 -42.99
C LEU A 5 -11.13 -21.85 -41.47
N ALA A 6 -12.22 -21.87 -40.69
CA ALA A 6 -12.15 -21.82 -39.23
C ALA A 6 -11.35 -22.99 -38.62
N TRP A 7 -11.49 -24.21 -39.17
CA TRP A 7 -10.73 -25.39 -38.72
C TRP A 7 -9.22 -25.29 -38.97
N HIS A 8 -8.78 -24.50 -39.96
CA HIS A 8 -7.37 -24.34 -40.29
C HIS A 8 -6.66 -23.30 -39.42
N TYR A 9 -7.39 -22.29 -38.94
CA TYR A 9 -6.86 -21.25 -38.03
C TYR A 9 -7.06 -21.55 -36.54
N LEU A 10 -7.87 -22.57 -36.19
CA LEU A 10 -8.07 -23.02 -34.81
C LEU A 10 -6.76 -23.44 -34.10
N PRO A 11 -5.85 -24.25 -34.70
CA PRO A 11 -4.63 -24.67 -34.01
C PRO A 11 -3.59 -23.54 -33.85
N THR A 12 -3.62 -22.50 -34.69
CA THR A 12 -2.68 -21.38 -34.61
C THR A 12 -3.04 -20.36 -33.52
N GLN A 13 -4.30 -20.34 -33.06
CA GLN A 13 -4.75 -19.43 -32.00
C GLN A 13 -4.58 -19.99 -30.58
N LEU A 14 -4.51 -21.32 -30.42
CA LEU A 14 -4.29 -21.99 -29.14
C LEU A 14 -3.00 -21.56 -28.41
N PRO A 15 -1.80 -21.53 -29.05
CA PRO A 15 -0.58 -21.13 -28.34
C PRO A 15 -0.62 -19.66 -27.90
N LEU A 16 -1.26 -18.78 -28.67
CA LEU A 16 -1.44 -17.38 -28.29
C LEU A 16 -2.35 -17.23 -27.07
N ALA A 17 -3.45 -17.98 -27.02
CA ALA A 17 -4.36 -17.98 -25.88
C ALA A 17 -3.67 -18.46 -24.59
N VAL A 18 -2.83 -19.50 -24.68
CA VAL A 18 -2.03 -19.99 -23.55
C VAL A 18 -1.00 -18.95 -23.10
N LEU A 19 -0.28 -18.33 -24.04
CA LEU A 19 0.68 -17.27 -23.73
C LEU A 19 0.01 -16.07 -23.04
N LEU A 20 -1.14 -15.63 -23.54
CA LEU A 20 -1.92 -14.56 -22.92
C LEU A 20 -2.42 -14.95 -21.52
N SER A 21 -2.89 -16.19 -21.34
CA SER A 21 -3.31 -16.69 -20.02
C SER A 21 -2.17 -16.73 -19.01
N LEU A 22 -1.00 -17.23 -19.41
CA LEU A 22 0.21 -17.25 -18.58
C LEU A 22 0.68 -15.83 -18.26
N LEU A 23 0.62 -14.90 -19.21
CA LEU A 23 0.99 -13.50 -19.00
C LEU A 23 0.06 -12.83 -17.98
N VAL A 24 -1.26 -13.00 -18.12
CA VAL A 24 -2.24 -12.46 -17.17
C VAL A 24 -2.05 -13.06 -15.78
N GLY A 25 -1.85 -14.39 -15.69
CA GLY A 25 -1.58 -15.07 -14.43
C GLY A 25 -0.29 -14.58 -13.77
N TYR A 26 0.76 -14.35 -14.56
CA TYR A 26 2.04 -13.82 -14.09
C TYR A 26 1.90 -12.37 -13.58
N ILE A 27 1.16 -11.51 -14.30
CA ILE A 27 0.89 -10.13 -13.88
C ILE A 27 0.07 -10.12 -12.58
N ALA A 28 -0.97 -10.96 -12.48
CA ALA A 28 -1.77 -11.08 -11.25
C ALA A 28 -0.93 -11.59 -10.08
N TRP A 29 -0.04 -12.57 -10.32
CA TRP A 29 0.89 -13.08 -9.32
C TRP A 29 1.88 -12.00 -8.86
N LEU A 30 2.48 -11.24 -9.79
CA LEU A 30 3.36 -10.11 -9.47
C LEU A 30 2.66 -9.05 -8.62
N ALA A 31 1.42 -8.69 -8.99
CA ALA A 31 0.62 -7.72 -8.23
C ALA A 31 0.31 -8.21 -6.80
N THR A 32 0.13 -9.52 -6.62
CA THR A 32 -0.18 -10.10 -5.31
C THR A 32 1.07 -10.30 -4.46
N ALA A 33 2.17 -10.78 -5.05
CA ALA A 33 3.45 -11.01 -4.37
C ALA A 33 4.05 -9.73 -3.79
N TYR A 34 3.74 -8.56 -4.37
CA TYR A 34 4.16 -7.26 -3.83
C TYR A 34 3.58 -6.97 -2.43
N ARG A 35 2.45 -7.58 -2.05
CA ARG A 35 1.81 -7.38 -0.74
C ARG A 35 2.48 -8.15 0.40
N MET A 36 3.25 -9.20 0.09
CA MET A 36 3.76 -10.14 1.10
C MET A 36 4.86 -9.59 2.03
N SER A 37 5.52 -8.46 1.73
CA SER A 37 6.61 -7.95 2.57
C SER A 37 6.19 -6.86 3.57
N PHE A 38 4.95 -6.41 3.52
CA PHE A 38 4.48 -5.25 4.27
C PHE A 38 4.43 -5.48 5.78
N SER A 39 3.96 -6.64 6.24
CA SER A 39 3.90 -6.96 7.67
C SER A 39 5.26 -6.84 8.37
N ARG A 40 6.32 -7.35 7.73
CA ARG A 40 7.70 -7.23 8.24
C ARG A 40 8.19 -5.78 8.19
N ALA A 41 7.88 -5.07 7.12
CA ALA A 41 8.33 -3.70 6.92
C ALA A 41 7.62 -2.72 7.87
N ILE A 42 6.34 -2.92 8.21
CA ILE A 42 5.63 -2.14 9.24
C ILE A 42 6.24 -2.37 10.63
N HIS A 43 6.67 -3.61 10.92
CA HIS A 43 7.35 -3.93 12.16
C HIS A 43 8.75 -3.29 12.30
N LEU A 44 9.49 -3.16 11.19
CA LEU A 44 10.86 -2.64 11.17
C LEU A 44 10.96 -1.15 10.82
N GLY A 45 9.96 -0.59 10.16
CA GLY A 45 9.95 0.77 9.63
C GLY A 45 10.24 1.85 10.68
N PRO A 46 9.73 1.75 11.93
CA PRO A 46 10.12 2.67 13.01
C PRO A 46 11.62 2.70 13.29
N ALA A 47 12.31 1.56 13.16
CA ALA A 47 13.75 1.44 13.40
C ALA A 47 14.58 1.89 12.20
N GLN A 48 13.98 2.03 11.02
CA GLN A 48 14.64 2.39 9.77
C GLN A 48 14.32 3.83 9.32
N ASN A 49 13.65 4.64 10.16
CA ASN A 49 13.19 6.00 9.83
C ASN A 49 12.34 6.08 8.55
N GLU A 50 11.59 5.03 8.23
CA GLU A 50 10.72 5.02 7.03
C GLU A 50 9.37 5.70 7.28
N PHE A 51 9.03 5.92 8.54
CA PHE A 51 7.78 6.54 8.96
C PHE A 51 7.99 8.00 9.35
N GLU A 52 7.22 8.87 8.73
CA GLU A 52 7.20 10.32 8.99
C GLU A 52 5.84 10.73 9.56
N LEU A 53 5.84 11.71 10.46
CA LEU A 53 4.60 12.28 11.01
C LEU A 53 4.31 13.63 10.36
N PHE A 54 3.06 13.79 9.94
CA PHE A 54 2.52 15.01 9.37
C PHE A 54 1.44 15.58 10.29
N CYS A 55 1.36 16.90 10.35
CA CYS A 55 0.40 17.62 11.18
C CYS A 55 -0.61 18.35 10.30
N GLN A 56 -1.88 17.94 10.35
CA GLN A 56 -2.96 18.64 9.67
C GLN A 56 -3.73 19.52 10.66
N PRO A 57 -3.76 20.85 10.49
CA PRO A 57 -4.47 21.74 11.41
C PRO A 57 -5.99 21.56 11.30
N LEU A 58 -6.65 21.54 12.46
CA LEU A 58 -8.10 21.53 12.57
C LEU A 58 -8.58 22.94 12.85
N LEU A 59 -9.33 23.53 11.91
CA LEU A 59 -9.83 24.90 12.00
C LEU A 59 -11.30 24.90 12.43
N ASN A 60 -11.65 25.81 13.35
CA ASN A 60 -13.04 26.11 13.64
C ASN A 60 -13.68 26.78 12.42
N ALA A 61 -14.74 26.20 11.87
CA ALA A 61 -15.37 26.72 10.65
C ALA A 61 -15.89 28.17 10.79
N ARG A 62 -16.33 28.59 11.99
CA ARG A 62 -16.85 29.94 12.24
C ARG A 62 -15.75 30.95 12.57
N SER A 63 -14.87 30.62 13.51
CA SER A 63 -13.84 31.57 13.95
C SER A 63 -12.55 31.51 13.11
N GLN A 64 -12.40 30.50 12.25
CA GLN A 64 -11.18 30.21 11.49
C GLN A 64 -9.93 29.99 12.38
N GLN A 65 -10.12 29.85 13.69
CA GLN A 65 -9.04 29.61 14.62
C GLN A 65 -8.66 28.13 14.64
N CYS A 66 -7.36 27.86 14.75
CA CYS A 66 -6.86 26.51 14.97
C CYS A 66 -7.30 26.01 16.34
N ILE A 67 -8.06 24.92 16.37
CA ILE A 67 -8.56 24.28 17.59
C ILE A 67 -7.82 22.98 17.93
N GLY A 68 -6.92 22.53 17.05
CA GLY A 68 -6.15 21.31 17.25
C GLY A 68 -5.41 20.90 15.99
N VAL A 69 -4.84 19.69 16.05
CA VAL A 69 -4.09 19.09 14.95
C VAL A 69 -4.39 17.60 14.90
N GLU A 70 -4.54 17.08 13.69
CA GLU A 70 -4.55 15.66 13.40
C GLU A 70 -3.13 15.21 13.03
N ILE A 71 -2.66 14.14 13.67
CA ILE A 71 -1.36 13.54 13.36
C ILE A 71 -1.57 12.43 12.34
N LEU A 72 -0.89 12.55 11.21
CA LEU A 72 -1.00 11.63 10.08
C LEU A 72 0.33 10.91 9.89
N LEU A 73 0.30 9.58 9.99
CA LEU A 73 1.45 8.74 9.70
C LEU A 73 1.61 8.60 8.18
N ARG A 74 2.82 8.86 7.69
CA ARG A 74 3.23 8.67 6.30
C ARG A 74 4.35 7.66 6.22
N TRP A 75 4.33 6.84 5.18
CA TRP A 75 5.36 5.84 4.96
C TRP A 75 6.10 6.11 3.65
N ASN A 76 7.40 6.37 3.78
CA ASN A 76 8.32 6.46 2.67
C ASN A 76 9.24 5.22 2.67
N ASN A 77 8.86 4.22 1.90
CA ASN A 77 9.63 2.99 1.81
C ASN A 77 10.82 3.18 0.85
N PRO A 78 12.05 2.76 1.23
CA PRO A 78 13.25 3.00 0.41
C PRO A 78 13.23 2.28 -0.95
N ARG A 79 12.40 1.24 -1.11
CA ARG A 79 12.28 0.49 -2.37
C ARG A 79 11.07 0.90 -3.20
N GLN A 80 9.98 1.29 -2.55
CA GLN A 80 8.68 1.52 -3.19
C GLN A 80 8.30 3.01 -3.25
N GLY A 81 9.04 3.86 -2.55
CA GLY A 81 8.74 5.28 -2.36
C GLY A 81 7.55 5.48 -1.43
N TRP A 82 6.75 6.50 -1.73
CA TRP A 82 5.58 6.87 -0.94
C TRP A 82 4.48 5.83 -1.00
N ILE A 83 4.07 5.33 0.17
CA ILE A 83 3.01 4.34 0.32
C ILE A 83 1.81 5.00 1.01
N SER A 84 0.64 4.94 0.36
CA SER A 84 -0.60 5.49 0.92
C SER A 84 -1.02 4.74 2.19
N PRO A 85 -1.52 5.43 3.23
CA PRO A 85 -2.16 4.81 4.40
C PRO A 85 -3.25 3.80 4.02
N ASP A 86 -4.01 4.06 2.96
CA ASP A 86 -5.07 3.14 2.50
C ASP A 86 -4.52 1.77 2.08
N VAL A 87 -3.22 1.68 1.78
CA VAL A 87 -2.55 0.42 1.43
C VAL A 87 -2.06 -0.30 2.68
N PHE A 88 -1.40 0.39 3.61
CA PHE A 88 -0.71 -0.27 4.72
C PHE A 88 -1.53 -0.36 6.02
N ILE A 89 -2.55 0.50 6.22
CA ILE A 89 -3.39 0.45 7.42
C ILE A 89 -4.23 -0.84 7.45
N PRO A 90 -4.92 -1.26 6.38
CA PRO A 90 -5.65 -2.54 6.38
C PRO A 90 -4.74 -3.73 6.66
N ILE A 91 -3.51 -3.69 6.12
CA ILE A 91 -2.50 -4.73 6.36
C ILE A 91 -2.06 -4.72 7.84
N ALA A 92 -1.86 -3.53 8.42
CA ALA A 92 -1.53 -3.41 9.84
C ALA A 92 -2.67 -3.93 10.73
N GLU A 93 -3.92 -3.72 10.35
CA GLU A 93 -5.10 -4.23 11.09
C GLU A 93 -5.21 -5.76 10.98
N GLU A 94 -5.15 -6.30 9.76
CA GLU A 94 -5.22 -7.75 9.48
C GLU A 94 -4.15 -8.54 10.23
N HIS A 95 -2.94 -7.96 10.36
CA HIS A 95 -1.83 -8.58 11.07
C HIS A 95 -1.68 -8.15 12.54
N HIS A 96 -2.67 -7.44 13.11
CA HIS A 96 -2.65 -6.92 14.49
C HIS A 96 -1.46 -5.99 14.82
N LEU A 97 -0.83 -5.42 13.79
CA LEU A 97 0.26 -4.44 13.90
C LEU A 97 -0.24 -3.01 14.11
N ILE A 98 -1.53 -2.76 13.93
CA ILE A 98 -2.11 -1.43 14.14
C ILE A 98 -1.85 -0.93 15.57
N VAL A 99 -1.96 -1.81 16.57
CA VAL A 99 -1.75 -1.45 17.98
C VAL A 99 -0.30 -1.01 18.27
N PRO A 100 0.75 -1.79 17.94
CA PRO A 100 2.13 -1.32 18.11
C PRO A 100 2.45 -0.10 17.25
N LEU A 101 1.87 0.02 16.05
CA LEU A 101 2.06 1.19 15.20
C LEU A 101 1.47 2.46 15.82
N THR A 102 0.26 2.40 16.36
CA THR A 102 -0.36 3.52 17.08
C THR A 102 0.47 3.93 18.30
N ARG A 103 1.00 2.96 19.07
CA ARG A 103 1.91 3.26 20.19
C ARG A 103 3.17 3.97 19.74
N TYR A 104 3.75 3.55 18.62
CA TYR A 104 4.90 4.24 18.02
C TYR A 104 4.55 5.68 17.64
N VAL A 105 3.43 5.90 16.94
CA VAL A 105 2.98 7.25 16.55
C VAL A 105 2.80 8.15 17.77
N MET A 106 2.18 7.64 18.84
CA MET A 106 2.01 8.41 20.08
C MET A 106 3.35 8.77 20.73
N ALA A 107 4.25 7.79 20.86
CA ALA A 107 5.57 8.01 21.44
C ALA A 107 6.39 9.02 20.61
N GLU A 108 6.30 8.93 19.28
CA GLU A 108 7.00 9.85 18.38
C GLU A 108 6.39 11.26 18.40
N THR A 109 5.06 11.38 18.45
CA THR A 109 4.38 12.67 18.60
C THR A 109 4.84 13.40 19.87
N ILE A 110 4.98 12.68 20.98
CA ILE A 110 5.47 13.24 22.25
C ILE A 110 6.94 13.67 22.11
N ARG A 111 7.78 12.85 21.48
CA ARG A 111 9.19 13.16 21.25
C ARG A 111 9.37 14.42 20.39
N GLN A 112 8.62 14.55 19.29
CA GLN A 112 8.69 15.72 18.41
C GLN A 112 8.11 16.99 19.03
N ARG A 113 7.14 16.89 19.95
CA ARG A 113 6.57 18.05 20.67
C ARG A 113 7.60 18.80 21.53
N HIS A 114 8.65 18.11 21.98
CA HIS A 114 9.65 18.65 22.90
C HIS A 114 10.88 19.27 22.22
N VAL A 115 10.89 19.34 20.88
CA VAL A 115 11.90 20.05 20.07
C VAL A 115 11.33 21.40 19.66
#